data_AF-N0BJI1-F1
#
_entry.id   AF-N0BJI1-F1
#
_cell.length_a   1.000
_cell.length_b   1.000
_cell.length_c   1.000
_cell.angle_alpha   90.00
_cell.angle_beta   90.00
_cell.angle_gamma   90.00
#
_symmetry.space_group_name_H-M   'P 1'
#
loop_
_entity.id
_entity.type
_entity.pdbx_description
1 polymer ?
#
loop_
_entity_poly.entity_id
_entity_poly.type
_entity_poly.pdbx_seq_one_letter_code
_entity_poly.pdbx_strand_id
1 'polypeptide(L)'
;MTSRIVVEILRVLSEAESPLSSKDIADSLKEKGINLEPRTIRYHLSKMDKAGLTQKPVKYKRIITPKGKEVLRRSLVFERLGEFSERVEYNVFMSNFSIDEFKGTIPTNIAILDKKHYEKAMTILNEVSQSRFIVSDLITVIDESERAGYLEIPKNKFAVGIVSNTIFDVILRKYGVVLTPEASGLLHVEKKVPQGFSELISYSGTTLSPGWLFVKSRLTSVFRAEKKGYGDVIATIRSFNVHLIDVVKRRVSEIEEKGIRGIISISYPLENHIIQSINFKANLIIYAGVNYLAPLQEKGLNPEIHINEQLIEISEFKKPEKYI
;
A
#
# COMPACT_ATOMS: atom_id res chain seq x y z
N MET A 1 -15.06 25.46 5.63
CA MET A 1 -14.35 24.64 6.65
C MET A 1 -15.41 24.01 7.55
N THR A 2 -15.46 22.69 7.69
CA THR A 2 -16.42 22.00 8.56
C THR A 2 -16.11 22.35 10.02
N SER A 3 -17.13 22.66 10.83
CA SER A 3 -16.91 22.99 12.27
C SER A 3 -16.22 21.83 13.00
N ARG A 4 -15.25 22.13 13.87
CA ARG A 4 -14.55 21.15 14.72
C ARG A 4 -15.51 20.22 15.46
N ILE A 5 -16.63 20.76 15.95
CA ILE A 5 -17.67 19.97 16.65
C ILE A 5 -18.31 18.94 15.71
N VAL A 6 -18.57 19.30 14.46
CA VAL A 6 -19.16 18.39 13.48
C VAL A 6 -18.18 17.26 13.14
N VAL A 7 -16.89 17.58 13.01
CA VAL A 7 -15.83 16.57 12.76
C VAL A 7 -15.77 15.57 13.91
N GLU A 8 -15.76 16.03 15.16
CA GLU A 8 -15.69 15.13 16.32
C GLU A 8 -16.96 14.29 16.52
N ILE A 9 -18.15 14.83 16.22
CA ILE A 9 -19.39 14.04 16.20
C ILE A 9 -19.31 12.95 15.12
N LEU A 10 -18.83 13.28 13.91
CA LEU A 10 -18.65 12.29 12.84
C LEU A 10 -17.63 11.22 13.25
N ARG A 11 -16.54 11.59 13.94
CA ARG A 11 -15.54 10.66 14.45
C ARG A 11 -16.15 9.63 15.41
N VAL A 12 -16.86 10.10 16.43
CA VAL A 12 -17.56 9.23 17.40
C VAL A 12 -18.54 8.29 16.69
N LEU A 13 -19.31 8.81 15.72
CA LEU A 13 -20.24 7.99 14.93
C LEU A 13 -19.55 7.00 13.98
N SER A 14 -18.30 7.25 13.58
CA SER A 14 -17.53 6.37 12.70
C SER A 14 -16.86 5.21 13.44
N GLU A 15 -16.52 5.42 14.71
CA GLU A 15 -15.92 4.43 15.63
C GLU A 15 -16.99 3.51 16.25
N ALA A 16 -18.28 3.87 16.15
CA ALA A 16 -19.38 3.16 16.76
C ALA A 16 -19.85 1.94 15.96
N GLU A 17 -20.00 0.79 16.64
CA GLU A 17 -20.55 -0.43 16.05
C GLU A 17 -22.09 -0.41 15.95
N SER A 18 -22.77 0.51 16.65
CA SER A 18 -24.23 0.60 16.69
C SER A 18 -24.73 2.05 16.67
N PRO A 19 -26.01 2.30 16.34
CA PRO A 19 -26.54 3.67 16.30
C PRO A 19 -26.48 4.36 17.67
N LEU A 20 -25.96 5.59 17.70
CA LEU A 20 -25.74 6.37 18.92
C LEU A 20 -26.75 7.49 19.12
N SER A 21 -27.18 7.70 20.36
CA SER A 21 -28.00 8.83 20.78
C SER A 21 -27.14 10.09 21.01
N SER A 22 -27.79 11.25 21.14
CA SER A 22 -27.07 12.49 21.50
C SER A 22 -26.44 12.45 22.89
N LYS A 23 -26.91 11.57 23.78
CA LYS A 23 -26.31 11.38 25.11
C LYS A 23 -25.03 10.57 24.98
N ASP A 24 -25.10 9.43 24.29
CA ASP A 24 -23.94 8.56 24.04
C ASP A 24 -22.79 9.34 23.38
N ILE A 25 -23.11 10.17 22.40
CA ILE A 25 -22.11 11.04 21.75
C ILE A 25 -21.55 12.09 22.71
N ALA A 26 -22.38 12.67 23.61
CA ALA A 26 -21.89 13.63 24.61
C ALA A 26 -20.90 12.97 25.57
N ASP A 27 -21.21 11.76 26.02
CA ASP A 27 -20.40 11.01 26.96
C ASP A 27 -19.03 10.65 26.31
N SER A 28 -19.01 10.15 25.08
CA SER A 28 -17.75 9.91 24.34
C SER A 28 -16.94 11.18 24.05
N LEU A 29 -17.59 12.30 23.75
CA LEU A 29 -16.89 13.58 23.54
C LEU A 29 -16.29 14.12 24.84
N LYS A 30 -16.96 13.90 25.97
CA LYS A 30 -16.49 14.30 27.30
C LYS A 30 -15.20 13.58 27.69
N GLU A 31 -15.08 12.29 27.37
CA GLU A 31 -13.84 11.51 27.54
C GLU A 31 -12.65 12.12 26.77
N LYS A 32 -12.92 12.77 25.64
CA LYS A 32 -11.94 13.50 24.81
C LYS A 32 -11.78 14.97 25.21
N GLY A 33 -12.31 15.38 26.36
CA GLY A 33 -12.23 16.76 26.89
C GLY A 33 -13.19 17.77 26.25
N ILE A 34 -14.15 17.32 25.43
CA ILE A 34 -15.14 18.16 24.75
C ILE A 34 -16.46 18.10 25.51
N ASN A 35 -16.72 19.11 26.34
CA ASN A 35 -17.94 19.21 27.12
C ASN A 35 -19.07 19.87 26.33
N LEU A 36 -19.96 19.06 25.75
CA LEU A 36 -21.15 19.54 25.04
C LEU A 36 -22.42 18.94 25.66
N GLU A 37 -23.44 19.78 25.86
CA GLU A 37 -24.75 19.28 26.27
C GLU A 37 -25.43 18.47 25.15
N PRO A 38 -26.20 17.41 25.48
CA PRO A 38 -26.94 16.63 24.49
C PRO A 38 -27.85 17.46 23.59
N ARG A 39 -28.42 18.58 24.08
CA ARG A 39 -29.23 19.50 23.25
C ARG A 39 -28.42 20.13 22.11
N THR A 40 -27.16 20.50 22.37
CA THR A 40 -26.26 21.10 21.38
C THR A 40 -25.87 20.06 20.33
N ILE A 41 -25.61 18.83 20.77
CA ILE A 41 -25.33 17.71 19.85
C ILE A 41 -26.54 17.41 18.97
N ARG A 42 -27.77 17.40 19.52
CA ARG A 42 -29.00 17.25 18.71
C ARG A 42 -29.14 18.33 17.65
N TYR A 43 -28.77 19.57 17.96
CA TYR A 43 -28.79 20.67 17.00
C TYR A 43 -27.82 20.42 15.83
N HIS A 44 -26.58 20.01 16.11
CA HIS A 44 -25.61 19.65 15.06
C HIS A 44 -26.09 18.45 14.24
N LEU A 45 -26.54 17.39 14.90
CA LEU A 45 -27.06 16.19 14.24
C LEU A 45 -28.23 16.52 13.29
N SER A 46 -29.16 17.41 13.68
CA SER A 46 -30.25 17.81 12.78
C SER A 46 -29.76 18.49 11.50
N LYS A 47 -28.70 19.32 11.60
CA LYS A 47 -28.07 19.92 10.41
C LYS A 47 -27.31 18.89 9.58
N MET A 48 -26.64 17.95 10.23
CA MET A 48 -25.91 16.85 9.58
C MET A 48 -26.85 15.90 8.85
N ASP A 49 -28.01 15.61 9.43
CA ASP A 49 -29.09 14.82 8.81
C ASP A 49 -29.56 15.52 7.51
N LYS A 50 -29.82 16.84 7.55
CA LYS A 50 -30.20 17.64 6.36
C LYS A 50 -29.11 17.69 5.30
N ALA A 51 -27.84 17.67 5.70
CA ALA A 51 -26.70 17.64 4.78
C ALA A 51 -26.38 16.23 4.25
N GLY A 52 -27.10 15.20 4.73
CA GLY A 52 -26.88 13.79 4.38
C GLY A 52 -25.59 13.20 4.95
N LEU A 53 -25.02 13.79 6.01
CA LEU A 53 -23.80 13.30 6.66
C LEU A 53 -24.09 12.21 7.71
N THR A 54 -25.30 12.25 8.27
CA THR A 54 -25.81 11.26 9.22
C THR A 54 -27.20 10.83 8.78
N GLN A 55 -27.61 9.65 9.23
CA GLN A 55 -28.97 9.16 9.06
C GLN A 55 -29.50 8.56 10.36
N LYS A 56 -30.83 8.49 10.47
CA LYS A 56 -31.53 8.12 11.70
C LYS A 56 -32.28 6.79 11.51
N PRO A 57 -31.59 5.63 11.58
CA PRO A 57 -32.22 4.33 11.39
C PRO A 57 -33.14 3.94 12.55
N VAL A 58 -32.89 4.48 13.75
CA VAL A 58 -33.65 4.23 14.97
C VAL A 58 -34.05 5.55 15.60
N LYS A 59 -35.21 5.60 16.28
CA LYS A 59 -35.68 6.80 16.96
C LYS A 59 -34.59 7.34 17.90
N TYR A 60 -34.30 8.64 17.76
CA TYR A 60 -33.26 9.39 18.47
C TYR A 60 -31.79 9.01 18.25
N LYS A 61 -31.48 7.95 17.49
CA LYS A 61 -30.11 7.48 17.27
C LYS A 61 -29.64 7.68 15.83
N ARG A 62 -28.35 7.98 15.64
CA ARG A 62 -27.75 8.20 14.31
C ARG A 62 -26.66 7.19 14.01
N ILE A 63 -26.44 7.01 12.72
CA ILE A 63 -25.21 6.47 12.15
C ILE A 63 -24.63 7.47 11.15
N ILE A 64 -23.33 7.40 10.92
CA ILE A 64 -22.67 8.15 9.86
C ILE A 64 -23.01 7.56 8.49
N THR A 65 -23.23 8.39 7.47
CA THR A 65 -23.45 7.94 6.09
C THR A 65 -22.12 7.81 5.34
N PRO A 66 -22.07 7.18 4.15
CA PRO A 66 -20.87 7.21 3.30
C PRO A 66 -20.38 8.63 2.99
N LYS A 67 -21.31 9.58 2.75
CA LYS A 67 -20.99 10.99 2.57
C LYS A 67 -20.39 11.61 3.82
N GLY A 68 -20.92 11.27 5.01
CA GLY A 68 -20.36 11.68 6.30
C GLY A 68 -18.95 11.16 6.51
N LYS A 69 -18.70 9.88 6.19
CA LYS A 69 -17.35 9.28 6.25
C LYS A 69 -16.37 10.01 5.33
N GLU A 70 -16.80 10.38 4.13
CA GLU A 70 -15.94 11.14 3.20
C GLU A 70 -15.63 12.55 3.72
N VAL A 71 -16.61 13.25 4.32
CA VAL A 71 -16.37 14.55 4.96
C VAL A 71 -15.41 14.43 6.14
N LEU A 72 -15.59 13.41 6.99
CA LEU A 72 -14.68 13.11 8.09
C LEU A 72 -13.25 12.86 7.59
N ARG A 73 -13.10 11.94 6.64
CA ARG A 73 -11.81 11.58 6.03
C ARG A 73 -11.05 12.79 5.46
N ARG A 74 -11.76 13.72 4.82
CA ARG A 74 -11.18 14.98 4.31
C ARG A 74 -10.79 15.95 5.42
N SER A 75 -11.60 16.01 6.47
CA SER A 75 -11.38 16.94 7.60
C SER A 75 -10.18 16.53 8.46
N LEU A 76 -9.84 15.24 8.47
CA LEU A 76 -8.75 14.68 9.27
C LEU A 76 -7.44 14.50 8.50
N VAL A 77 -7.28 15.06 7.31
CA VAL A 77 -6.12 14.78 6.44
C VAL A 77 -4.76 14.96 7.12
N PHE A 78 -4.62 15.95 8.01
CA PHE A 78 -3.38 16.18 8.76
C PHE A 78 -3.12 15.10 9.82
N GLU A 79 -4.16 14.56 10.45
CA GLU A 79 -4.04 13.44 11.41
C GLU A 79 -3.71 12.13 10.70
N ARG A 80 -4.00 12.04 9.39
CA ARG A 80 -3.77 10.85 8.57
C ARG A 80 -2.33 10.75 8.03
N LEU A 81 -1.50 11.76 8.28
CA LEU A 81 -0.11 11.76 7.85
C LEU A 81 0.62 10.59 8.54
N GLY A 82 1.16 9.66 7.74
CA GLY A 82 1.82 8.46 8.25
C GLY A 82 0.97 7.19 8.22
N GLU A 83 -0.36 7.28 7.98
CA GLU A 83 -1.27 6.11 7.90
C GLU A 83 -0.77 5.04 6.92
N PHE A 84 -0.16 5.45 5.81
CA PHE A 84 0.39 4.50 4.85
C PHE A 84 1.56 3.69 5.45
N SER A 85 2.50 4.37 6.11
CA SER A 85 3.66 3.74 6.74
C SER A 85 3.24 2.86 7.92
N GLU A 86 2.30 3.32 8.75
CA GLU A 86 1.74 2.52 9.85
C GLU A 86 1.06 1.25 9.34
N ARG A 87 0.32 1.32 8.23
CA ARG A 87 -0.28 0.13 7.59
C ARG A 87 0.78 -0.84 7.08
N VAL A 88 1.85 -0.33 6.47
CA VAL A 88 2.98 -1.16 6.03
C VAL A 88 3.62 -1.86 7.23
N GLU A 89 3.88 -1.13 8.32
CA GLU A 89 4.44 -1.67 9.56
C GLU A 89 3.53 -2.73 10.19
N TYR A 90 2.22 -2.48 10.25
CA TYR A 90 1.23 -3.44 10.71
C TYR A 90 1.26 -4.73 9.89
N ASN A 91 1.29 -4.63 8.55
CA ASN A 91 1.34 -5.81 7.68
C ASN A 91 2.68 -6.56 7.77
N VAL A 92 3.78 -5.85 8.00
CA VAL A 92 5.06 -6.49 8.34
C VAL A 92 4.86 -7.34 9.59
N PHE A 93 4.32 -6.76 10.67
CA PHE A 93 4.12 -7.46 11.93
C PHE A 93 3.17 -8.67 11.81
N MET A 94 2.05 -8.52 11.11
CA MET A 94 1.01 -9.54 10.99
C MET A 94 1.36 -10.68 10.01
N SER A 95 2.28 -10.45 9.08
CA SER A 95 2.77 -11.50 8.18
C SER A 95 3.57 -12.55 8.95
N ASN A 96 3.25 -13.83 8.73
CA ASN A 96 3.94 -14.97 9.33
C ASN A 96 4.93 -15.67 8.38
N PHE A 97 5.08 -15.18 7.15
CA PHE A 97 5.85 -15.83 6.07
C PHE A 97 7.27 -16.24 6.48
N SER A 98 7.62 -17.50 6.24
CA SER A 98 8.94 -18.08 6.43
C SER A 98 9.60 -18.33 5.08
N ILE A 99 10.78 -17.73 4.86
CA ILE A 99 11.57 -17.94 3.64
C ILE A 99 12.18 -19.35 3.58
N ASP A 100 12.51 -19.92 4.73
CA ASP A 100 13.11 -21.25 4.84
C ASP A 100 12.11 -22.34 4.43
N GLU A 101 10.87 -22.24 4.93
CA GLU A 101 9.77 -23.16 4.60
C GLU A 101 9.02 -22.78 3.32
N PHE A 102 9.24 -21.56 2.81
CA PHE A 102 8.47 -20.94 1.74
C PHE A 102 6.95 -21.03 1.96
N LYS A 103 6.51 -20.69 3.18
CA LYS A 103 5.12 -20.83 3.64
C LYS A 103 4.68 -19.64 4.48
N GLY A 104 3.38 -19.34 4.44
CA GLY A 104 2.73 -18.32 5.25
C GLY A 104 2.22 -17.14 4.41
N THR A 105 1.67 -16.16 5.10
CA THR A 105 1.02 -15.00 4.50
C THR A 105 2.02 -13.92 4.12
N ILE A 106 1.90 -13.38 2.91
CA ILE A 106 2.78 -12.34 2.38
C ILE A 106 2.05 -11.01 2.12
N PRO A 107 2.70 -9.86 2.34
CA PRO A 107 2.18 -8.57 1.92
C PRO A 107 1.96 -8.52 0.41
N THR A 108 0.74 -8.22 0.00
CA THR A 108 0.29 -8.31 -1.40
C THR A 108 -0.17 -6.95 -1.90
N ASN A 109 0.23 -6.60 -3.14
CA ASN A 109 -0.40 -5.51 -3.88
C ASN A 109 -1.42 -6.09 -4.84
N ILE A 110 -2.58 -5.46 -4.95
CA ILE A 110 -3.71 -5.98 -5.71
C ILE A 110 -4.08 -4.97 -6.81
N ALA A 111 -4.31 -5.46 -8.03
CA ALA A 111 -4.96 -4.72 -9.10
C ALA A 111 -6.32 -5.35 -9.42
N ILE A 112 -7.39 -4.58 -9.35
CA ILE A 112 -8.74 -4.99 -9.75
C ILE A 112 -9.04 -4.44 -11.14
N LEU A 113 -9.52 -5.30 -12.05
CA LEU A 113 -9.84 -4.97 -13.44
C LEU A 113 -11.18 -5.55 -13.87
N ASP A 114 -11.79 -4.98 -14.90
CA ASP A 114 -12.95 -5.59 -15.57
C ASP A 114 -12.56 -6.93 -16.23
N LYS A 115 -13.41 -7.96 -16.12
CA LYS A 115 -13.18 -9.29 -16.72
C LYS A 115 -12.89 -9.26 -18.22
N LYS A 116 -13.44 -8.30 -18.96
CA LYS A 116 -13.14 -8.08 -20.40
C LYS A 116 -11.64 -7.85 -20.69
N HIS A 117 -10.85 -7.50 -19.69
CA HIS A 117 -9.41 -7.26 -19.81
C HIS A 117 -8.56 -8.45 -19.37
N TYR A 118 -9.16 -9.58 -18.97
CA TYR A 118 -8.46 -10.73 -18.41
C TYR A 118 -7.31 -11.23 -19.29
N GLU A 119 -7.61 -11.68 -20.51
CA GLU A 119 -6.61 -12.24 -21.43
C GLU A 119 -5.47 -11.26 -21.72
N LYS A 120 -5.82 -9.99 -21.96
CA LYS A 120 -4.85 -8.92 -22.21
C LYS A 120 -3.97 -8.66 -20.99
N ALA A 121 -4.55 -8.66 -19.79
CA ALA A 121 -3.81 -8.47 -18.55
C ALA A 121 -2.84 -9.61 -18.28
N MET A 122 -3.31 -10.87 -18.39
CA MET A 122 -2.45 -12.05 -18.20
C MET A 122 -1.31 -12.09 -19.21
N THR A 123 -1.58 -11.76 -20.48
CA THR A 123 -0.54 -11.64 -21.51
C THR A 123 0.51 -10.60 -21.14
N ILE A 124 0.10 -9.39 -20.74
CA ILE A 124 1.01 -8.31 -20.34
C ILE A 124 1.87 -8.72 -19.15
N LEU A 125 1.27 -9.31 -18.12
CA LEU A 125 1.97 -9.75 -16.91
C LEU A 125 2.97 -10.87 -17.24
N ASN A 126 2.54 -11.86 -18.02
CA ASN A 126 3.43 -12.91 -18.48
C ASN A 126 4.65 -12.36 -19.25
N GLU A 127 4.42 -11.39 -20.12
CA GLU A 127 5.47 -10.76 -20.92
C GLU A 127 6.55 -10.01 -20.11
N VAL A 128 6.22 -9.60 -18.88
CA VAL A 128 7.16 -8.92 -17.97
C VAL A 128 7.51 -9.77 -16.75
N SER A 129 7.05 -11.03 -16.69
CA SER A 129 7.20 -11.92 -15.53
C SER A 129 8.65 -12.23 -15.22
N GLN A 130 9.54 -12.18 -16.21
CA GLN A 130 10.99 -12.38 -16.05
C GLN A 130 11.77 -11.06 -15.99
N SER A 131 11.07 -9.93 -15.83
CA SER A 131 11.72 -8.64 -15.70
C SER A 131 12.59 -8.56 -14.44
N ARG A 132 13.73 -7.89 -14.57
CA ARG A 132 14.59 -7.58 -13.42
C ARG A 132 14.04 -6.47 -12.52
N PHE A 133 13.01 -5.76 -12.98
CA PHE A 133 12.42 -4.60 -12.30
C PHE A 133 11.27 -4.97 -11.35
N ILE A 134 10.99 -6.27 -11.15
CA ILE A 134 9.93 -6.75 -10.25
C ILE A 134 10.51 -7.60 -9.12
N VAL A 135 9.72 -7.79 -8.06
CA VAL A 135 10.13 -8.50 -6.83
C VAL A 135 10.02 -10.02 -6.98
N SER A 136 9.01 -10.52 -7.67
CA SER A 136 8.79 -11.94 -7.91
C SER A 136 7.93 -12.10 -9.16
N ASP A 137 8.07 -13.22 -9.86
CA ASP A 137 7.23 -13.58 -11.01
C ASP A 137 5.88 -14.18 -10.60
N LEU A 138 5.71 -14.51 -9.31
CA LEU A 138 4.51 -15.10 -8.74
C LEU A 138 3.35 -14.10 -8.67
N ILE A 139 2.18 -14.56 -9.13
CA ILE A 139 0.89 -13.86 -9.07
C ILE A 139 -0.18 -14.76 -8.48
N THR A 140 -1.21 -14.18 -7.90
CA THR A 140 -2.49 -14.86 -7.65
C THR A 140 -3.59 -14.16 -8.41
N VAL A 141 -4.59 -14.91 -8.84
CA VAL A 141 -5.79 -14.38 -9.52
C VAL A 141 -6.99 -14.74 -8.67
N ILE A 142 -7.76 -13.71 -8.28
CA ILE A 142 -8.98 -13.86 -7.49
C ILE A 142 -10.16 -13.46 -8.37
N ASP A 143 -11.14 -14.34 -8.50
CA ASP A 143 -12.29 -14.10 -9.37
C ASP A 143 -13.41 -13.29 -8.68
N GLU A 144 -14.43 -12.89 -9.43
CA GLU A 144 -15.60 -12.19 -8.88
C GLU A 144 -16.25 -12.98 -7.73
N SER A 145 -16.74 -12.26 -6.71
CA SER A 145 -17.37 -12.85 -5.53
C SER A 145 -16.45 -13.76 -4.68
N GLU A 146 -15.18 -13.90 -5.05
CA GLU A 146 -14.14 -14.40 -4.16
C GLU A 146 -13.53 -13.26 -3.32
N ARG A 147 -12.73 -13.64 -2.33
CA ARG A 147 -12.08 -12.71 -1.41
C ARG A 147 -10.57 -12.78 -1.50
N ALA A 148 -9.94 -11.62 -1.54
CA ALA A 148 -8.51 -11.45 -1.35
C ALA A 148 -8.29 -10.87 0.06
N GLY A 149 -8.13 -11.74 1.07
CA GLY A 149 -8.19 -11.35 2.47
C GLY A 149 -9.56 -10.76 2.83
N TYR A 150 -9.62 -9.45 3.13
CA TYR A 150 -10.87 -8.74 3.44
C TYR A 150 -11.50 -8.03 2.22
N LEU A 151 -10.82 -8.02 1.08
CA LEU A 151 -11.27 -7.36 -0.14
C LEU A 151 -12.18 -8.31 -0.93
N GLU A 152 -13.45 -7.94 -1.09
CA GLU A 152 -14.41 -8.67 -1.94
C GLU A 152 -14.34 -8.14 -3.37
N ILE A 153 -14.21 -9.05 -4.35
CA ILE A 153 -14.10 -8.66 -5.76
C ILE A 153 -15.49 -8.39 -6.34
N PRO A 154 -15.74 -7.18 -6.87
CA PRO A 154 -17.04 -6.84 -7.44
C PRO A 154 -17.43 -7.74 -8.62
N LYS A 155 -18.73 -7.85 -8.86
CA LYS A 155 -19.27 -8.53 -10.05
C LYS A 155 -18.65 -7.98 -11.34
N ASN A 156 -18.41 -8.86 -12.31
CA ASN A 156 -17.77 -8.58 -13.60
C ASN A 156 -16.32 -8.07 -13.51
N LYS A 157 -15.67 -8.20 -12.36
CA LYS A 157 -14.26 -7.89 -12.17
C LYS A 157 -13.47 -9.12 -11.74
N PHE A 158 -12.15 -9.04 -11.87
CA PHE A 158 -11.20 -9.97 -11.28
C PHE A 158 -10.08 -9.15 -10.64
N ALA A 159 -9.32 -9.77 -9.74
CA ALA A 159 -8.14 -9.19 -9.14
C ALA A 159 -6.88 -9.99 -9.45
N VAL A 160 -5.76 -9.28 -9.58
CA VAL A 160 -4.43 -9.85 -9.63
C VAL A 160 -3.66 -9.40 -8.39
N GLY A 161 -3.24 -10.35 -7.57
CA GLY A 161 -2.32 -10.13 -6.46
C GLY A 161 -0.88 -10.39 -6.90
N ILE A 162 0.03 -9.51 -6.48
CA ILE A 162 1.48 -9.65 -6.68
C ILE A 162 2.22 -9.47 -5.35
N VAL A 163 3.42 -10.05 -5.25
CA VAL A 163 4.28 -9.90 -4.07
C VAL A 163 4.70 -8.43 -3.89
N SER A 164 4.42 -7.85 -2.73
CA SER A 164 4.90 -6.51 -2.39
C SER A 164 6.38 -6.54 -2.03
N ASN A 165 7.12 -5.46 -2.31
CA ASN A 165 8.49 -5.28 -1.83
C ASN A 165 8.57 -5.27 -0.29
N THR A 166 7.46 -5.13 0.43
CA THR A 166 7.42 -5.27 1.90
C THR A 166 7.80 -6.68 2.38
N ILE A 167 7.84 -7.67 1.48
CA ILE A 167 8.34 -9.01 1.80
C ILE A 167 9.79 -8.98 2.33
N PHE A 168 10.63 -8.04 1.87
CA PHE A 168 11.98 -7.87 2.40
C PHE A 168 11.97 -7.47 3.88
N ASP A 169 11.06 -6.57 4.27
CA ASP A 169 10.88 -6.12 5.64
C ASP A 169 10.38 -7.27 6.54
N VAL A 170 9.48 -8.12 6.02
CA VAL A 170 8.99 -9.32 6.73
C VAL A 170 10.14 -10.30 7.00
N ILE A 171 10.92 -10.63 5.97
CA ILE A 171 12.00 -11.63 6.09
C ILE A 171 13.12 -11.11 6.98
N LEU A 172 13.60 -9.89 6.74
CA LEU A 172 14.75 -9.33 7.45
C LEU A 172 14.43 -9.06 8.94
N ARG A 173 13.16 -8.77 9.29
CA ARG A 173 12.73 -8.64 10.69
C ARG A 173 13.00 -9.92 11.48
N LYS A 174 12.80 -11.10 10.89
CA LYS A 174 13.04 -12.39 11.57
C LYS A 174 14.51 -12.60 11.96
N TYR A 175 15.42 -11.87 11.32
CA TYR A 175 16.85 -11.87 11.63
C TYR A 175 17.29 -10.64 12.45
N GLY A 176 16.35 -9.93 13.07
CA GLY A 176 16.62 -8.76 13.91
C GLY A 176 16.97 -7.48 13.14
N VAL A 177 16.78 -7.46 11.81
CA VAL A 177 17.02 -6.28 10.99
C VAL A 177 15.70 -5.53 10.79
N VAL A 178 15.62 -4.32 11.34
CA VAL A 178 14.50 -3.41 11.10
C VAL A 178 14.86 -2.47 9.96
N LEU A 179 14.06 -2.51 8.90
CA LEU A 179 14.18 -1.60 7.77
C LEU A 179 13.24 -0.40 7.97
N THR A 180 13.76 0.81 7.80
CA THR A 180 12.96 2.03 7.80
C THR A 180 12.65 2.45 6.36
N PRO A 181 11.37 2.60 5.96
CA PRO A 181 11.03 3.10 4.63
C PRO A 181 11.30 4.61 4.54
N GLU A 182 12.30 5.02 3.75
CA GLU A 182 12.71 6.42 3.65
C GLU A 182 11.96 7.13 2.52
N ALA A 183 12.06 6.62 1.29
CA ALA A 183 11.40 7.21 0.12
C ALA A 183 11.11 6.18 -0.97
N SER A 184 10.24 6.55 -1.91
CA SER A 184 10.12 5.89 -3.21
C SER A 184 10.40 6.90 -4.32
N GLY A 185 10.95 6.44 -5.43
CA GLY A 185 11.26 7.31 -6.54
C GLY A 185 11.11 6.65 -7.90
N LEU A 186 11.09 7.50 -8.92
CA LEU A 186 11.25 7.09 -10.31
C LEU A 186 12.74 6.98 -10.58
N LEU A 187 13.18 5.76 -10.86
CA LEU A 187 14.53 5.40 -11.21
C LEU A 187 14.63 5.30 -12.73
N HIS A 188 15.41 6.17 -13.34
CA HIS A 188 15.69 6.10 -14.75
C HIS A 188 16.61 4.90 -15.03
N VAL A 189 16.28 4.11 -16.05
CA VAL A 189 17.11 3.01 -16.52
C VAL A 189 17.47 3.18 -17.98
N GLU A 190 18.71 2.86 -18.31
CA GLU A 190 19.24 2.83 -19.67
C GLU A 190 20.08 1.56 -19.84
N LYS A 191 19.92 0.86 -20.98
CA LYS A 191 20.51 -0.48 -21.22
C LYS A 191 20.25 -1.47 -20.07
N LYS A 192 19.06 -1.36 -19.44
CA LYS A 192 18.64 -2.10 -18.24
C LYS A 192 19.51 -1.86 -16.99
N VAL A 193 20.25 -0.76 -16.93
CA VAL A 193 21.10 -0.35 -15.81
C VAL A 193 20.53 0.93 -15.17
N PRO A 194 20.36 0.97 -13.84
CA PRO A 194 20.00 2.18 -13.09
C PRO A 194 20.95 3.35 -13.37
N GLN A 195 20.41 4.51 -13.70
CA GLN A 195 21.18 5.74 -13.93
C GLN A 195 21.04 6.73 -12.76
N GLY A 196 19.86 6.83 -12.15
CA GLY A 196 19.60 7.76 -11.07
C GLY A 196 18.11 8.01 -10.86
N PHE A 197 17.75 8.57 -9.70
CA PHE A 197 16.37 8.98 -9.44
C PHE A 197 16.08 10.31 -10.10
N SER A 198 14.99 10.39 -10.87
CA SER A 198 14.48 11.66 -11.40
C SER A 198 13.49 12.33 -10.44
N GLU A 199 12.77 11.53 -9.66
CA GLU A 199 11.76 12.00 -8.70
C GLU A 199 11.84 11.18 -7.41
N LEU A 200 11.58 11.82 -6.27
CA LEU A 200 11.52 11.17 -4.96
C LEU A 200 10.33 11.70 -4.15
N ILE A 201 9.64 10.78 -3.49
CA ILE A 201 8.59 11.08 -2.51
C ILE A 201 8.97 10.36 -1.21
N SER A 202 9.21 11.15 -0.16
CA SER A 202 9.43 10.62 1.19
C SER A 202 8.19 9.88 1.67
N TYR A 203 8.37 8.79 2.42
CA TYR A 203 7.26 8.16 3.12
C TYR A 203 6.76 9.01 4.30
N SER A 204 7.62 9.84 4.88
CA SER A 204 7.24 10.75 5.97
C SER A 204 6.20 11.78 5.48
N GLY A 205 5.07 11.87 6.18
CA GLY A 205 4.04 12.86 5.84
C GLY A 205 3.20 12.52 4.61
N THR A 206 3.09 11.24 4.22
CA THR A 206 2.18 10.82 3.15
C THR A 206 0.94 10.11 3.71
N THR A 207 -0.20 10.30 3.04
CA THR A 207 -1.45 9.57 3.33
C THR A 207 -1.72 8.48 2.28
N LEU A 208 -0.88 8.40 1.25
CA LEU A 208 -1.03 7.58 0.05
C LEU A 208 0.30 6.92 -0.28
N SER A 209 0.26 5.75 -0.91
CA SER A 209 1.48 5.08 -1.37
C SER A 209 2.18 5.90 -2.47
N PRO A 210 3.46 6.27 -2.30
CA PRO A 210 4.26 6.87 -3.36
C PRO A 210 4.33 6.06 -4.67
N GLY A 211 4.55 4.73 -4.56
CA GLY A 211 4.63 3.85 -5.73
C GLY A 211 3.31 3.81 -6.51
N TRP A 212 2.18 3.80 -5.80
CA TRP A 212 0.86 3.94 -6.44
C TRP A 212 0.70 5.29 -7.15
N LEU A 213 1.15 6.39 -6.55
CA LEU A 213 1.06 7.72 -7.16
C LEU A 213 1.81 7.78 -8.50
N PHE A 214 3.02 7.20 -8.58
CA PHE A 214 3.78 7.15 -9.82
C PHE A 214 3.07 6.35 -10.92
N VAL A 215 2.52 5.18 -10.59
CA VAL A 215 1.74 4.38 -11.54
C VAL A 215 0.48 5.14 -11.98
N LYS A 216 -0.30 5.65 -11.02
CA LYS A 216 -1.57 6.33 -11.28
C LYS A 216 -1.40 7.59 -12.12
N SER A 217 -0.30 8.31 -11.92
CA SER A 217 0.06 9.52 -12.67
C SER A 217 0.67 9.23 -14.04
N ARG A 218 0.79 7.94 -14.43
CA ARG A 218 1.39 7.49 -15.70
C ARG A 218 2.81 7.99 -15.91
N LEU A 219 3.59 8.08 -14.82
CA LEU A 219 4.98 8.50 -14.85
C LEU A 219 5.95 7.33 -15.07
N THR A 220 5.45 6.09 -15.05
CA THR A 220 6.26 4.88 -15.26
C THR A 220 6.29 4.47 -16.73
N SER A 221 7.36 3.77 -17.11
CA SER A 221 7.45 3.07 -18.39
C SER A 221 8.13 1.71 -18.23
N VAL A 222 7.68 0.90 -17.27
CA VAL A 222 8.24 -0.42 -16.91
C VAL A 222 8.18 -1.38 -18.09
N PHE A 223 7.07 -1.42 -18.84
CA PHE A 223 6.96 -2.30 -20.01
C PHE A 223 8.01 -1.94 -21.07
N ARG A 224 8.25 -0.64 -21.28
CA ARG A 224 9.28 -0.15 -22.22
C ARG A 224 10.68 -0.44 -21.71
N ALA A 225 10.93 -0.24 -20.42
CA ALA A 225 12.21 -0.56 -19.79
C ALA A 225 12.55 -2.05 -19.99
N GLU A 226 11.58 -2.95 -19.85
CA GLU A 226 11.81 -4.38 -20.07
C GLU A 226 12.06 -4.72 -21.55
N LYS A 227 11.21 -4.23 -22.46
CA LYS A 227 11.27 -4.61 -23.88
C LYS A 227 12.35 -3.89 -24.68
N LYS A 228 12.67 -2.65 -24.33
CA LYS A 228 13.61 -1.79 -25.07
C LYS A 228 14.88 -1.46 -24.29
N GLY A 229 14.93 -1.80 -23.00
CA GLY A 229 16.09 -1.54 -22.16
C GLY A 229 16.19 -0.13 -21.61
N TYR A 230 15.23 0.76 -21.86
CA TYR A 230 15.23 2.12 -21.33
C TYR A 230 13.85 2.59 -20.88
N GLY A 231 13.81 3.41 -19.84
CA GLY A 231 12.57 3.95 -19.28
C GLY A 231 12.65 4.25 -17.79
N ASP A 232 11.51 4.57 -17.19
CA ASP A 232 11.41 4.91 -15.77
C ASP A 232 10.66 3.81 -15.01
N VAL A 233 11.29 3.29 -13.96
CA VAL A 233 10.75 2.24 -13.09
C VAL A 233 10.71 2.73 -11.65
N ILE A 234 9.91 2.11 -10.79
CA ILE A 234 9.81 2.55 -9.40
C ILE A 234 10.83 1.79 -8.56
N ALA A 235 11.60 2.51 -7.75
CA ALA A 235 12.43 1.94 -6.70
C ALA A 235 12.10 2.57 -5.34
N THR A 236 12.48 1.86 -4.30
CA THR A 236 12.24 2.22 -2.89
C THR A 236 13.56 2.19 -2.16
N ILE A 237 13.73 3.18 -1.29
CA ILE A 237 14.92 3.35 -0.46
C ILE A 237 14.51 2.99 0.95
N ARG A 238 15.22 2.02 1.53
CA ARG A 238 15.12 1.68 2.94
C ARG A 238 16.44 1.94 3.61
N SER A 239 16.40 2.39 4.85
CA SER A 239 17.58 2.51 5.70
C SER A 239 17.56 1.47 6.82
N PHE A 240 18.74 1.14 7.35
CA PHE A 240 18.88 0.23 8.48
C PHE A 240 20.18 0.50 9.24
N ASN A 241 20.34 -0.16 10.39
CA ASN A 241 21.54 -0.03 11.20
C ASN A 241 22.77 -0.55 10.43
N VAL A 242 23.77 0.31 10.23
CA VAL A 242 24.98 0.00 9.46
C VAL A 242 25.74 -1.22 9.98
N HIS A 243 25.66 -1.51 11.28
CA HIS A 243 26.30 -2.68 11.88
C HIS A 243 25.69 -4.02 11.46
N LEU A 244 24.51 -3.99 10.82
CA LEU A 244 23.82 -5.19 10.32
C LEU A 244 24.06 -5.43 8.82
N ILE A 245 24.94 -4.66 8.15
CA ILE A 245 25.09 -4.74 6.69
C ILE A 245 25.53 -6.12 6.19
N ASP A 246 26.42 -6.80 6.90
CA ASP A 246 26.86 -8.15 6.51
C ASP A 246 25.74 -9.19 6.70
N VAL A 247 24.91 -9.01 7.74
CA VAL A 247 23.70 -9.82 7.94
C VAL A 247 22.73 -9.58 6.78
N VAL A 248 22.48 -8.32 6.42
CA VAL A 248 21.59 -7.96 5.30
C VAL A 248 22.10 -8.53 3.98
N LYS A 249 23.39 -8.36 3.65
CA LYS A 249 23.99 -8.91 2.43
C LYS A 249 23.82 -10.42 2.33
N ARG A 250 24.11 -11.15 3.42
CA ARG A 250 23.96 -12.61 3.46
C ARG A 250 22.51 -13.04 3.26
N ARG A 251 21.59 -12.46 4.04
CA ARG A 251 20.17 -12.82 3.97
C ARG A 251 19.54 -12.45 2.63
N VAL A 252 19.93 -11.32 2.05
CA VAL A 252 19.46 -10.92 0.72
C VAL A 252 19.86 -11.95 -0.35
N SER A 253 21.10 -12.46 -0.32
CA SER A 253 21.53 -13.53 -1.24
C SER A 253 20.63 -14.77 -1.14
N GLU A 254 20.32 -15.21 0.08
CA GLU A 254 19.44 -16.36 0.34
C GLU A 254 17.99 -16.10 -0.16
N ILE A 255 17.50 -14.86 -0.01
CA ILE A 255 16.18 -14.44 -0.50
C ILE A 255 16.12 -14.49 -2.03
N GLU A 256 17.17 -14.03 -2.72
CA GLU A 256 17.25 -14.06 -4.19
C GLU A 256 17.31 -15.47 -4.75
N GLU A 257 18.04 -16.38 -4.09
CA GLU A 257 18.08 -17.82 -4.46
C GLU A 257 16.70 -18.49 -4.39
N LYS A 258 15.80 -17.98 -3.54
CA LYS A 258 14.41 -18.46 -3.39
C LYS A 258 13.44 -17.78 -4.36
N GLY A 259 13.91 -16.97 -5.30
CA GLY A 259 13.10 -16.34 -6.34
C GLY A 259 12.43 -15.02 -5.94
N ILE A 260 12.77 -14.47 -4.76
CA ILE A 260 12.40 -13.11 -4.36
C ILE A 260 13.57 -12.20 -4.71
N ARG A 261 13.44 -11.45 -5.80
CA ARG A 261 14.49 -10.64 -6.42
C ARG A 261 14.18 -9.14 -6.30
N GLY A 262 14.96 -8.34 -6.99
CA GLY A 262 14.68 -6.91 -7.18
C GLY A 262 15.55 -5.99 -6.33
N ILE A 263 16.64 -6.51 -5.78
CA ILE A 263 17.64 -5.72 -5.07
C ILE A 263 18.45 -4.93 -6.10
N ILE A 264 18.61 -3.63 -5.88
CA ILE A 264 19.44 -2.75 -6.72
C ILE A 264 20.81 -2.56 -6.07
N SER A 265 20.84 -2.25 -4.78
CA SER A 265 22.09 -2.01 -4.05
C SER A 265 21.92 -2.16 -2.55
N ILE A 266 22.97 -2.65 -1.88
CA ILE A 266 23.17 -2.57 -0.44
C ILE A 266 24.47 -1.79 -0.22
N SER A 267 24.40 -0.65 0.46
CA SER A 267 25.53 0.29 0.52
C SER A 267 25.70 0.89 1.90
N TYR A 268 26.95 1.15 2.29
CA TYR A 268 27.26 2.03 3.40
C TYR A 268 26.79 3.47 3.10
N PRO A 269 26.62 4.33 4.13
CA PRO A 269 26.06 5.67 3.98
C PRO A 269 26.75 6.54 2.91
N LEU A 270 28.06 6.41 2.76
CA LEU A 270 28.90 7.24 1.87
C LEU A 270 29.28 6.54 0.56
N GLU A 271 28.88 5.28 0.36
CA GLU A 271 29.27 4.49 -0.81
C GLU A 271 28.23 4.52 -1.94
N ASN A 272 27.02 5.03 -1.68
CA ASN A 272 25.95 4.95 -2.66
C ASN A 272 26.07 6.07 -3.70
N HIS A 273 26.29 5.71 -4.97
CA HIS A 273 26.37 6.66 -6.07
C HIS A 273 25.00 7.13 -6.59
N ILE A 274 23.91 6.47 -6.18
CA ILE A 274 22.54 6.77 -6.62
C ILE A 274 21.86 7.76 -5.66
N ILE A 275 22.18 7.70 -4.37
CA ILE A 275 21.60 8.57 -3.32
C ILE A 275 22.66 8.99 -2.30
N GLN A 276 22.52 10.18 -1.73
CA GLN A 276 23.28 10.57 -0.53
C GLN A 276 22.52 10.12 0.72
N SER A 277 23.13 9.28 1.56
CA SER A 277 22.50 8.83 2.80
C SER A 277 22.43 9.95 3.84
N ILE A 278 21.33 10.01 4.57
CA ILE A 278 21.15 10.93 5.71
C ILE A 278 21.39 10.11 7.00
N ASN A 279 22.12 10.67 7.98
CA ASN A 279 22.26 10.13 9.35
C ASN A 279 23.03 8.80 9.53
N PHE A 280 24.12 8.55 8.80
CA PHE A 280 25.00 7.38 9.01
C PHE A 280 24.31 5.99 8.93
N LYS A 281 23.11 5.90 8.34
CA LYS A 281 22.44 4.62 8.10
C LYS A 281 22.88 3.98 6.79
N ALA A 282 22.99 2.65 6.78
CA ALA A 282 23.17 1.90 5.55
C ALA A 282 21.86 1.90 4.76
N ASN A 283 21.96 1.77 3.44
CA ASN A 283 20.82 1.80 2.52
C ASN A 283 20.63 0.47 1.81
N LEU A 284 19.37 0.12 1.61
CA LEU A 284 18.90 -0.97 0.78
C LEU A 284 17.94 -0.39 -0.26
N ILE A 285 18.35 -0.39 -1.52
CA ILE A 285 17.53 0.07 -2.65
C ILE A 285 16.92 -1.15 -3.33
N ILE A 286 15.61 -1.15 -3.50
CA ILE A 286 14.83 -2.27 -4.04
C ILE A 286 13.85 -1.76 -5.08
N TYR A 287 13.68 -2.46 -6.20
CA TYR A 287 12.57 -2.24 -7.10
C TYR A 287 11.23 -2.44 -6.37
N ALA A 288 10.26 -1.58 -6.65
CA ALA A 288 8.94 -1.68 -6.03
C ALA A 288 8.15 -2.85 -6.63
N GLY A 289 7.42 -3.59 -5.79
CA GLY A 289 6.57 -4.69 -6.26
C GLY A 289 5.54 -4.22 -7.30
N VAL A 290 4.99 -3.02 -7.10
CA VAL A 290 4.00 -2.41 -8.01
C VAL A 290 4.50 -2.22 -9.45
N ASN A 291 5.81 -2.30 -9.72
CA ASN A 291 6.32 -2.35 -11.09
C ASN A 291 5.70 -3.49 -11.90
N TYR A 292 5.30 -4.60 -11.26
CA TYR A 292 4.66 -5.70 -11.97
C TYR A 292 3.24 -5.34 -12.46
N LEU A 293 2.54 -4.43 -11.76
CA LEU A 293 1.21 -3.96 -12.14
C LEU A 293 1.25 -2.71 -13.03
N ALA A 294 2.34 -1.96 -13.03
CA ALA A 294 2.49 -0.71 -13.80
C ALA A 294 2.23 -0.88 -15.31
N PRO A 295 2.70 -1.95 -15.99
CA PRO A 295 2.38 -2.21 -17.39
C PRO A 295 0.89 -2.25 -17.73
N LEU A 296 0.03 -2.68 -16.80
CA LEU A 296 -1.43 -2.68 -17.01
C LEU A 296 -1.95 -1.24 -17.17
N GLN A 297 -1.46 -0.32 -16.33
CA GLN A 297 -1.80 1.11 -16.39
C GLN A 297 -1.18 1.77 -17.64
N GLU A 298 0.07 1.42 -17.99
CA GLU A 298 0.78 1.92 -19.18
C GLU A 298 0.10 1.51 -20.49
N LYS A 299 -0.53 0.33 -20.52
CA LYS A 299 -1.28 -0.21 -21.68
C LYS A 299 -2.76 0.21 -21.69
N GLY A 300 -3.16 1.09 -20.77
CA GLY A 300 -4.48 1.70 -20.74
C GLY A 300 -5.59 0.82 -20.15
N LEU A 301 -5.27 -0.24 -19.39
CA LEU A 301 -6.27 -1.07 -18.73
C LEU A 301 -6.83 -0.43 -17.45
N ASN A 302 -6.19 0.65 -16.96
CA ASN A 302 -6.62 1.48 -15.83
C ASN A 302 -7.07 0.68 -14.58
N PRO A 303 -6.22 -0.20 -14.03
CA PRO A 303 -6.56 -0.99 -12.84
C PRO A 303 -6.84 -0.10 -11.62
N GLU A 304 -7.72 -0.58 -10.75
CA GLU A 304 -7.84 -0.09 -9.38
C GLU A 304 -6.78 -0.81 -8.53
N ILE A 305 -5.77 -0.06 -8.07
CA ILE A 305 -4.59 -0.63 -7.40
C ILE A 305 -4.64 -0.34 -5.89
N HIS A 306 -4.49 -1.39 -5.10
CA HIS A 306 -4.37 -1.39 -3.65
C HIS A 306 -2.96 -1.82 -3.27
N ILE A 307 -2.23 -0.99 -2.51
CA ILE A 307 -0.83 -1.26 -2.14
C ILE A 307 -0.73 -1.66 -0.69
N ASN A 308 -0.23 -2.87 -0.46
CA ASN A 308 0.04 -3.40 0.86
C ASN A 308 -1.18 -3.26 1.79
N GLU A 309 -2.31 -3.79 1.34
CA GLU A 309 -3.58 -3.79 2.07
C GLU A 309 -4.01 -5.19 2.51
N GLN A 310 -3.45 -6.23 1.90
CA GLN A 310 -3.84 -7.62 2.16
C GLN A 310 -2.62 -8.50 2.42
N LEU A 311 -2.83 -9.50 3.27
CA LEU A 311 -1.94 -10.63 3.50
C LEU A 311 -2.59 -11.87 2.89
N ILE A 312 -1.89 -12.54 1.96
CA ILE A 312 -2.40 -13.72 1.24
C ILE A 312 -1.38 -14.86 1.41
N GLU A 313 -1.85 -16.10 1.52
CA GLU A 313 -0.98 -17.27 1.61
C GLU A 313 -0.14 -17.41 0.33
N ILE A 314 1.18 -17.56 0.49
CA ILE A 314 2.10 -17.72 -0.65
C ILE A 314 1.76 -18.93 -1.54
N SER A 315 1.11 -19.95 -0.97
CA SER A 315 0.68 -21.15 -1.70
C SER A 315 -0.42 -20.89 -2.75
N GLU A 316 -1.12 -19.76 -2.64
CA GLU A 316 -2.10 -19.34 -3.64
C GLU A 316 -1.44 -18.75 -4.89
N PHE A 317 -0.18 -18.32 -4.78
CA PHE A 317 0.54 -17.69 -5.87
C PHE A 317 1.18 -18.72 -6.81
N LYS A 318 1.06 -18.47 -8.11
CA LYS A 318 1.63 -19.28 -9.19
C LYS A 318 2.25 -18.38 -10.24
N LYS A 319 3.06 -18.95 -11.12
CA LYS A 319 3.56 -18.21 -12.28
C LYS A 319 2.42 -17.87 -13.24
N PRO A 320 2.49 -16.71 -13.95
CA PRO A 320 1.40 -16.23 -14.81
C PRO A 320 0.98 -17.22 -15.91
N GLU A 321 1.88 -18.09 -16.39
CA GLU A 321 1.58 -19.10 -17.42
C GLU A 321 0.53 -20.12 -16.96
N LYS A 322 0.24 -20.22 -15.65
CA LYS A 322 -0.83 -21.08 -15.11
C LYS A 322 -2.22 -20.45 -15.23
N TYR A 323 -2.32 -19.19 -15.63
CA TYR A 323 -3.57 -18.43 -15.75
C TYR A 323 -3.84 -17.95 -17.18
N ILE A 324 -3.06 -18.41 -18.17
CA ILE A 324 -3.20 -18.09 -19.60
C ILE A 324 -3.91 -19.22 -20.32
#